data_AF-A0A453BM16-F1
#
_entry.id   AF-A0A453BM16-F1
#
_cell.length_a   1.000
_cell.length_b   1.000
_cell.length_c   1.000
_cell.angle_alpha   90.00
_cell.angle_beta   90.00
_cell.angle_gamma   90.00
#
_symmetry.space_group_name_H-M   'P 1'
#
loop_
_entity.id
_entity.type
_entity.pdbx_description
1 polymer ?
#
loop_
_entity_poly.entity_id
_entity_poly.type
_entity_poly.pdbx_seq_one_letter_code
_entity_poly.pdbx_strand_id
1 'polypeptide(L)'
;AMMDPEMMRLAQEQMRRMSPDDLARMQQQLMSNPDLIKLASESMKNMRTEDFKRAAQQLNQTRPEEMLDMTEKIANAKPEEFAAMKAQADAQISYALSGAKMLKQQGNELHSHGKYTDAAAKYKLAKENMKSIPSAAGRTLQLQCTLNLMSCYLKSGMFDECVNEGSEVLTYDSSNVKAYYRRGQAYKELGNLQAAVADLRKAHEISPEDETIAEVLRDTDAKLATEGGGTNLPKGRVVIEEIVEEDSSELLSTQRSSSTEYTVSQPHEGAGNSRQSDSSESLMNDPATISMQETMRNSMKDPAMRQMFASMMKNMSPDVMANMSEQFGMKLSKEDAAKAQQAMSSLSPEDLDRMMKWMDRAQQGVEVAKKTKNWLLGRKGLILAIVMLILAFILQRLGF
;
A
#
# COMPACT_ATOMS: atom_id res chain seq x y z
N ALA A 1 -6.26 -5.21 2.94
CA ALA A 1 -5.20 -4.60 2.13
C ALA A 1 -4.10 -5.64 1.97
N MET A 2 -3.87 -6.11 0.74
CA MET A 2 -2.88 -7.15 0.45
C MET A 2 -1.46 -6.57 0.55
N MET A 3 -0.51 -7.37 1.02
CA MET A 3 0.91 -7.04 0.93
C MET A 3 1.34 -6.96 -0.54
N ASP A 4 2.12 -5.93 -0.86
CA ASP A 4 2.84 -5.76 -2.12
C ASP A 4 3.57 -7.06 -2.53
N PRO A 5 3.49 -7.52 -3.79
CA PRO A 5 4.25 -8.66 -4.28
C PRO A 5 5.74 -8.65 -3.93
N GLU A 6 6.38 -7.46 -3.90
CA GLU A 6 7.78 -7.36 -3.48
C GLU A 6 7.95 -7.66 -1.99
N MET A 7 7.05 -7.15 -1.14
CA MET A 7 7.05 -7.47 0.30
C MET A 7 6.83 -8.96 0.54
N MET A 8 5.92 -9.62 -0.20
CA MET A 8 5.72 -11.07 -0.08
C MET A 8 6.98 -11.85 -0.44
N ARG A 9 7.69 -11.46 -1.51
CA ARG A 9 8.95 -12.09 -1.90
C ARG A 9 10.02 -11.94 -0.82
N LEU A 10 10.15 -10.74 -0.24
CA LEU A 10 11.10 -10.46 0.84
C LEU A 10 10.75 -11.26 2.10
N ALA A 11 9.46 -11.36 2.45
CA ALA A 11 8.99 -12.18 3.57
C ALA A 11 9.29 -13.67 3.35
N GLN A 12 9.05 -14.19 2.14
CA GLN A 12 9.41 -15.56 1.77
C GLN A 12 10.92 -15.82 1.87
N GLU A 13 11.73 -14.86 1.45
CA GLU A 13 13.18 -14.95 1.59
C GLU A 13 13.62 -15.00 3.06
N GLN A 14 13.02 -14.18 3.94
CA GLN A 14 13.28 -14.26 5.39
C GLN A 14 12.87 -15.62 5.97
N MET A 15 11.72 -16.16 5.56
CA MET A 15 11.24 -17.47 6.02
C MET A 15 12.16 -18.62 5.58
N ARG A 16 12.76 -18.53 4.38
CA ARG A 16 13.71 -19.54 3.88
C ARG A 16 15.01 -19.62 4.68
N ARG A 17 15.36 -18.56 5.43
CA ARG A 17 16.56 -18.53 6.28
C ARG A 17 16.37 -19.23 7.61
N MET A 18 15.13 -19.54 8.00
CA MET A 18 14.80 -20.28 9.22
C MET A 18 14.53 -21.75 8.91
N SER A 19 14.86 -22.62 9.87
CA SER A 19 14.45 -24.01 9.78
C SER A 19 12.92 -24.12 9.90
N PRO A 20 12.28 -25.17 9.34
CA PRO A 20 10.85 -25.39 9.53
C PRO A 20 10.43 -25.46 11.00
N ASP A 21 11.29 -26.00 11.86
CA ASP A 21 11.05 -26.12 13.30
C ASP A 21 11.08 -24.76 14.00
N ASP A 22 12.05 -23.90 13.65
CA ASP A 22 12.15 -22.54 14.19
C ASP A 22 10.97 -21.69 13.75
N LEU A 23 10.55 -21.81 12.48
CA LEU A 23 9.37 -21.11 11.96
C LEU A 23 8.10 -21.56 12.69
N ALA A 24 7.94 -22.85 12.95
CA ALA A 24 6.80 -23.38 13.70
C ALA A 24 6.78 -22.86 15.15
N ARG A 25 7.95 -22.81 15.81
CA ARG A 25 8.09 -22.24 17.16
C ARG A 25 7.72 -20.76 17.19
N MET A 26 8.21 -19.97 16.23
CA MET A 26 7.89 -18.55 16.11
C MET A 26 6.40 -18.33 15.88
N GLN A 27 5.76 -19.13 15.02
CA GLN A 27 4.31 -19.07 14.80
C GLN A 27 3.52 -19.42 16.06
N GLN A 28 3.94 -20.44 16.81
CA GLN A 28 3.31 -20.83 18.06
C GLN A 28 3.40 -19.71 19.11
N GLN A 29 4.56 -19.07 19.24
CA GLN A 29 4.79 -17.95 20.16
C GLN A 29 3.96 -16.71 19.80
N LEU A 30 3.83 -16.39 18.51
CA LEU A 30 2.95 -15.31 18.05
C LEU A 30 1.48 -15.63 18.33
N MET A 31 1.06 -16.87 18.16
CA MET A 31 -0.32 -17.29 18.44
C MET A 31 -0.67 -17.33 19.94
N SER A 32 0.31 -17.52 20.83
CA SER A 32 0.07 -17.51 22.27
C SER A 32 -0.24 -16.14 22.85
N ASN A 33 0.05 -15.04 22.13
CA ASN A 33 -0.20 -13.69 22.59
C ASN A 33 -0.98 -12.87 21.53
N PRO A 34 -2.31 -12.72 21.68
CA PRO A 34 -3.16 -11.99 20.74
C PRO A 34 -2.73 -10.53 20.50
N ASP A 35 -2.14 -9.87 21.51
CA ASP A 35 -1.69 -8.48 21.39
C ASP A 35 -0.49 -8.36 20.45
N LEU A 36 0.36 -9.40 20.34
CA LEU A 36 1.44 -9.44 19.37
C LEU A 36 0.95 -9.55 17.95
N ILE A 37 -0.06 -10.41 17.72
CA ILE A 37 -0.68 -10.53 16.39
C ILE A 37 -1.29 -9.20 15.98
N LYS A 38 -1.98 -8.53 16.91
CA LYS A 38 -2.57 -7.21 16.67
C LYS A 38 -1.51 -6.17 16.37
N LEU A 39 -0.43 -6.10 17.17
CA LEU A 39 0.66 -5.15 16.96
C LEU A 39 1.37 -5.40 15.61
N ALA A 40 1.67 -6.66 15.29
CA ALA A 40 2.30 -7.04 14.02
C ALA A 40 1.41 -6.67 12.83
N SER A 41 0.10 -6.93 12.95
CA SER A 41 -0.89 -6.57 11.93
C SER A 41 -1.02 -5.05 11.75
N GLU A 42 -1.08 -4.29 12.85
CA GLU A 42 -1.13 -2.82 12.85
C GLU A 42 0.15 -2.21 12.26
N SER A 43 1.31 -2.77 12.60
CA SER A 43 2.61 -2.34 12.08
C SER A 43 2.72 -2.60 10.59
N MET A 44 2.31 -3.79 10.13
CA MET A 44 2.33 -4.13 8.70
C MET A 44 1.36 -3.28 7.87
N LYS A 45 0.20 -2.91 8.43
CA LYS A 45 -0.78 -2.05 7.73
C LYS A 45 -0.20 -0.71 7.29
N ASN A 46 0.77 -0.17 8.04
CA ASN A 46 1.33 1.17 7.83
C ASN A 46 2.78 1.16 7.31
N MET A 47 3.33 -0.01 6.96
CA MET A 47 4.72 -0.16 6.53
C MET A 47 4.82 0.00 5.01
N ARG A 48 5.76 0.83 4.53
CA ARG A 48 6.09 0.90 3.10
C ARG A 48 7.04 -0.24 2.73
N THR A 49 7.10 -0.59 1.46
CA THR A 49 8.02 -1.61 0.93
C THR A 49 9.48 -1.32 1.27
N GLU A 50 9.90 -0.04 1.25
CA GLU A 50 11.26 0.36 1.66
C GLU A 50 11.50 0.23 3.17
N ASP A 51 10.49 0.53 4.00
CA ASP A 51 10.57 0.34 5.45
C ASP A 51 10.70 -1.17 5.75
N PHE A 52 9.95 -2.01 5.02
CA PHE A 52 10.05 -3.47 5.08
C PHE A 52 11.41 -3.99 4.62
N LYS A 53 11.99 -3.45 3.53
CA LYS A 53 13.34 -3.81 3.07
C LYS A 53 14.39 -3.53 4.15
N ARG A 54 14.31 -2.38 4.81
CA ARG A 54 15.22 -2.03 5.90
C ARG A 54 15.05 -2.97 7.09
N ALA A 55 13.81 -3.28 7.46
CA ALA A 55 13.52 -4.26 8.50
C ALA A 55 14.08 -5.65 8.14
N ALA A 56 13.85 -6.12 6.90
CA ALA A 56 14.39 -7.38 6.41
C ALA A 56 15.93 -7.38 6.37
N GLN A 57 16.57 -6.26 6.06
CA GLN A 57 18.03 -6.12 6.13
C GLN A 57 18.56 -6.17 7.57
N GLN A 58 17.84 -5.60 8.53
CA GLN A 58 18.19 -5.74 9.95
C GLN A 58 18.03 -7.20 10.41
N LEU A 59 16.93 -7.85 10.05
CA LEU A 59 16.71 -9.27 10.31
C LEU A 59 17.78 -10.15 9.66
N ASN A 60 18.28 -9.76 8.48
CA ASN A 60 19.38 -10.46 7.83
C ASN A 60 20.69 -10.44 8.63
N GLN A 61 20.88 -9.44 9.50
CA GLN A 61 22.04 -9.28 10.38
C GLN A 61 21.84 -9.97 11.74
N THR A 62 20.60 -10.20 12.15
CA THR A 62 20.25 -10.90 13.39
C THR A 62 20.38 -12.41 13.21
N ARG A 63 20.95 -13.11 14.20
CA ARG A 63 21.03 -14.58 14.16
C ARG A 63 19.63 -15.19 14.43
N PRO A 64 19.26 -16.32 13.79
CA PRO A 64 17.98 -16.98 14.06
C PRO A 64 17.73 -17.27 15.54
N GLU A 65 18.76 -17.66 16.29
CA GLU A 65 18.68 -17.89 17.74
C GLU A 65 18.34 -16.63 18.55
N GLU A 66 18.93 -15.48 18.18
CA GLU A 66 18.64 -14.19 18.83
C GLU A 66 17.20 -13.74 18.52
N MET A 67 16.73 -14.00 17.31
CA MET A 67 15.36 -13.71 16.91
C MET A 67 14.36 -14.53 17.73
N LEU A 68 14.63 -15.82 17.91
CA LEU A 68 13.80 -16.70 18.74
C LEU A 68 13.78 -16.30 20.21
N ASP A 69 14.93 -15.90 20.77
CA ASP A 69 15.01 -15.38 22.15
C ASP A 69 14.21 -14.07 22.30
N MET A 70 14.28 -13.17 21.31
CA MET A 70 13.44 -11.97 21.30
C MET A 70 11.95 -12.30 21.20
N THR A 71 11.55 -13.20 20.29
CA THR A 71 10.12 -13.57 20.14
C THR A 71 9.60 -14.30 21.37
N GLU A 72 10.42 -15.12 22.03
CA GLU A 72 10.05 -15.79 23.28
C GLU A 72 9.85 -14.80 24.43
N LYS A 73 10.77 -13.85 24.61
CA LYS A 73 10.65 -12.79 25.62
C LYS A 73 9.40 -11.95 25.41
N ILE A 74 9.10 -11.61 24.16
CA ILE A 74 7.94 -10.80 23.80
C ILE A 74 6.64 -11.62 23.96
N ALA A 75 6.63 -12.90 23.60
CA ALA A 75 5.48 -13.80 23.77
C ALA A 75 5.12 -14.04 25.23
N ASN A 76 6.12 -14.16 26.10
CA ASN A 76 5.96 -14.40 27.54
C ASN A 76 5.81 -13.12 28.37
N ALA A 77 5.94 -11.94 27.77
CA ALA A 77 5.79 -10.66 28.47
C ALA A 77 4.36 -10.51 29.02
N LYS A 78 4.24 -10.03 30.26
CA LYS A 78 2.92 -9.71 30.82
C LYS A 78 2.27 -8.56 30.04
N PRO A 79 0.93 -8.47 29.99
CA PRO A 79 0.24 -7.35 29.35
C PRO A 79 0.73 -5.97 29.83
N GLU A 80 1.06 -5.86 31.12
CA GLU A 80 1.61 -4.64 31.74
C GLU A 80 3.02 -4.29 31.22
N GLU A 81 3.90 -5.28 31.11
CA GLU A 81 5.27 -5.12 30.60
C GLU A 81 5.25 -4.76 29.10
N PHE A 82 4.35 -5.40 28.35
CA PHE A 82 4.13 -5.10 26.94
C PHE A 82 3.57 -3.69 26.73
N ALA A 83 2.60 -3.28 27.53
CA ALA A 83 2.06 -1.92 27.51
C ALA A 83 3.15 -0.89 27.84
N ALA A 84 4.02 -1.17 28.82
CA ALA A 84 5.15 -0.32 29.17
C ALA A 84 6.17 -0.21 28.02
N MET A 85 6.52 -1.33 27.37
CA MET A 85 7.41 -1.34 26.20
C MET A 85 6.84 -0.51 25.04
N LYS A 86 5.55 -0.68 24.75
CA LYS A 86 4.86 0.10 23.72
C LYS A 86 4.87 1.60 24.07
N ALA A 87 4.50 1.96 25.30
CA ALA A 87 4.51 3.35 25.74
C ALA A 87 5.90 3.99 25.65
N GLN A 88 6.95 3.23 25.96
CA GLN A 88 8.33 3.69 25.81
C GLN A 88 8.70 3.93 24.34
N ALA A 89 8.34 3.02 23.44
CA ALA A 89 8.57 3.18 22.00
C ALA A 89 7.80 4.40 21.45
N ASP A 90 6.53 4.54 21.81
CA ASP A 90 5.69 5.67 21.41
C ASP A 90 6.26 7.01 21.93
N ALA A 91 6.74 7.04 23.17
CA ALA A 91 7.39 8.22 23.74
C ALA A 91 8.69 8.59 23.00
N GLN A 92 9.51 7.61 22.62
CA GLN A 92 10.72 7.84 21.82
C GLN A 92 10.40 8.40 20.43
N ILE A 93 9.41 7.81 19.75
CA ILE A 93 8.91 8.30 18.46
C ILE A 93 8.40 9.74 18.60
N SER A 94 7.59 10.01 19.63
CA SER A 94 7.03 11.34 19.91
C SER A 94 8.10 12.39 20.18
N TYR A 95 9.13 12.03 20.96
CA TYR A 95 10.27 12.91 21.25
C TYR A 95 11.03 13.27 19.98
N ALA A 96 11.36 12.27 19.16
CA ALA A 96 12.11 12.48 17.93
C ALA A 96 11.29 13.28 16.89
N LEU A 97 9.98 13.05 16.78
CA LEU A 97 9.08 13.86 15.95
C LEU A 97 9.01 15.31 16.45
N SER A 98 8.94 15.54 17.75
CA SER A 98 8.92 16.89 18.33
C SER A 98 10.22 17.65 18.02
N GLY A 99 11.37 16.99 18.16
CA GLY A 99 12.66 17.56 17.79
C GLY A 99 12.74 17.90 16.29
N ALA A 100 12.26 17.02 15.41
CA ALA A 100 12.21 17.28 13.98
C ALA A 100 11.27 18.44 13.61
N LYS A 101 10.13 18.58 14.30
CA LYS A 101 9.20 19.72 14.11
C LYS A 101 9.87 21.05 14.51
N MET A 102 10.57 21.08 15.63
CA MET A 102 11.30 22.27 16.08
C MET A 102 12.38 22.65 15.06
N LEU A 103 13.13 21.68 14.53
CA LEU A 103 14.12 21.92 13.47
C LEU A 103 13.47 22.45 12.19
N LYS A 104 12.31 21.91 11.79
CA LYS A 104 11.54 22.45 10.66
C LYS A 104 11.18 23.92 10.91
N GLN A 105 10.66 24.25 12.08
CA GLN A 105 10.28 25.62 12.42
C GLN A 105 11.48 26.58 12.38
N GLN A 106 12.62 26.19 12.96
CA GLN A 106 13.86 26.97 12.86
C GLN A 106 14.32 27.15 11.40
N GLY A 107 14.17 26.10 10.57
CA GLY A 107 14.44 26.17 9.14
C GLY A 107 13.52 27.16 8.43
N ASN A 108 12.21 27.14 8.75
CA ASN A 108 11.22 28.07 8.19
C ASN A 108 11.54 29.52 8.56
N GLU A 109 11.92 29.77 9.82
CA GLU A 109 12.35 31.09 10.29
C GLU A 109 13.61 31.56 9.55
N LEU A 110 14.63 30.71 9.40
CA LEU A 110 15.84 31.08 8.66
C LEU A 110 15.55 31.33 7.18
N HIS A 111 14.67 30.53 6.57
CA HIS A 111 14.26 30.67 5.18
C HIS A 111 13.54 32.00 4.92
N SER A 112 12.61 32.40 5.80
CA SER A 112 11.91 33.69 5.67
C SER A 112 12.83 34.90 5.81
N HIS A 113 13.96 34.75 6.51
CA HIS A 113 15.02 35.77 6.59
C HIS A 113 16.04 35.68 5.45
N GLY A 114 15.81 34.85 4.42
CA GLY A 114 16.70 34.66 3.28
C GLY A 114 18.00 33.91 3.59
N LYS A 115 18.14 33.31 4.78
CA LYS A 115 19.32 32.53 5.20
C LYS A 115 19.20 31.08 4.72
N TYR A 116 19.17 30.90 3.40
CA TYR A 116 18.84 29.62 2.77
C TYR A 116 19.83 28.50 3.09
N THR A 117 21.13 28.78 3.23
CA THR A 117 22.14 27.77 3.60
C THR A 117 21.93 27.27 5.03
N ASP A 118 21.61 28.16 5.96
CA ASP A 118 21.37 27.81 7.37
C ASP A 118 20.03 27.08 7.51
N ALA A 119 19.00 27.52 6.77
CA ALA A 119 17.71 26.84 6.69
C ALA A 119 17.86 25.41 6.15
N ALA A 120 18.63 25.23 5.06
CA ALA A 120 18.94 23.93 4.50
C ALA A 120 19.57 22.99 5.53
N ALA A 121 20.52 23.49 6.34
CA ALA A 121 21.13 22.70 7.41
C ALA A 121 20.10 22.21 8.45
N LYS A 122 19.12 23.04 8.82
CA LYS A 122 18.04 22.65 9.74
C LYS A 122 17.11 21.60 9.15
N TYR A 123 16.66 21.78 7.91
CA TYR A 123 15.80 20.80 7.24
C TYR A 123 16.51 19.46 7.03
N LYS A 124 17.79 19.48 6.65
CA LYS A 124 18.60 18.28 6.50
C LYS A 124 18.74 17.53 7.82
N LEU A 125 19.02 18.25 8.92
CA LEU A 125 19.09 17.63 10.24
C LEU A 125 17.74 17.03 10.66
N ALA A 126 16.62 17.72 10.38
CA ALA A 126 15.29 17.17 10.61
C ALA A 126 15.06 15.88 9.81
N LYS A 127 15.38 15.89 8.51
CA LYS A 127 15.29 14.72 7.60
C LYS A 127 16.08 13.53 8.14
N GLU A 128 17.33 13.72 8.54
CA GLU A 128 18.18 12.65 9.06
C GLU A 128 17.66 12.09 10.38
N ASN A 129 17.19 12.94 11.30
CA ASN A 129 16.60 12.49 12.57
C ASN A 129 15.35 11.63 12.39
N MET A 130 14.66 11.75 11.25
CA MET A 130 13.44 10.99 10.95
C MET A 130 13.71 9.72 10.15
N LYS A 131 14.90 9.52 9.58
CA LYS A 131 15.19 8.41 8.66
C LYS A 131 14.99 7.02 9.27
N SER A 132 15.13 6.91 10.59
CA SER A 132 14.97 5.68 11.37
C SER A 132 13.61 5.53 12.04
N ILE A 133 12.69 6.49 11.87
CA ILE A 133 11.37 6.49 12.52
C ILE A 133 10.32 5.97 11.55
N PRO A 134 9.81 4.73 11.70
CA PRO A 134 8.78 4.17 10.83
C PRO A 134 7.38 4.69 11.21
N SER A 135 7.19 6.01 11.21
CA SER A 135 5.92 6.67 11.55
C SER A 135 5.35 7.40 10.35
N ALA A 136 4.02 7.28 10.14
CA ALA A 136 3.32 8.04 9.10
C ALA A 136 3.53 9.56 9.26
N ALA A 137 3.42 10.07 10.50
CA ALA A 137 3.70 11.46 10.80
C ALA A 137 5.17 11.84 10.52
N GLY A 138 6.10 10.93 10.79
CA GLY A 138 7.52 11.11 10.47
C GLY A 138 7.74 11.22 8.96
N ARG A 139 7.08 10.39 8.16
CA ARG A 139 7.16 10.43 6.69
C ARG A 139 6.60 11.72 6.12
N THR A 140 5.43 12.16 6.59
CA THR A 140 4.85 13.45 6.18
C THR A 140 5.80 14.60 6.50
N LEU A 141 6.37 14.61 7.71
CA LEU A 141 7.32 15.65 8.12
C LEU A 141 8.64 15.57 7.33
N GLN A 142 9.12 14.36 7.02
CA GLN A 142 10.29 14.15 6.16
C GLN A 142 10.06 14.72 4.77
N LEU A 143 8.90 14.46 4.17
CA LEU A 143 8.52 15.02 2.87
C LEU A 143 8.49 16.56 2.92
N GLN A 144 7.84 17.15 3.94
CA GLN A 144 7.79 18.60 4.12
C GLN A 144 9.20 19.22 4.22
N CYS A 145 10.06 18.65 5.08
CA CYS A 145 11.44 19.12 5.23
C CYS A 145 12.24 18.96 3.94
N THR A 146 12.06 17.85 3.21
CA THR A 146 12.77 17.59 1.94
C THR A 146 12.35 18.59 0.87
N LEU A 147 11.05 18.87 0.75
CA LEU A 147 10.55 19.89 -0.16
C LEU A 147 11.13 21.27 0.21
N ASN A 148 11.11 21.68 1.48
CA ASN A 148 11.67 22.97 1.90
C ASN A 148 13.19 23.05 1.71
N LEU A 149 13.89 21.92 1.88
CA LEU A 149 15.31 21.79 1.55
C LEU A 149 15.57 22.04 0.05
N MET A 150 14.77 21.45 -0.85
CA MET A 150 14.85 21.72 -2.30
C MET A 150 14.65 23.21 -2.61
N SER A 151 13.72 23.88 -1.93
CA SER A 151 13.51 25.34 -2.06
C SER A 151 14.77 26.13 -1.67
N CYS A 152 15.43 25.76 -0.56
CA CYS A 152 16.68 26.36 -0.15
C CYS A 152 17.78 26.16 -1.19
N TYR A 153 17.90 24.94 -1.73
CA TYR A 153 18.90 24.61 -2.74
C TYR A 153 18.73 25.41 -4.02
N LEU A 154 17.50 25.58 -4.51
CA LEU A 154 17.22 26.47 -5.63
C LEU A 154 17.67 27.91 -5.35
N LYS A 155 17.30 28.45 -4.19
CA LYS A 155 17.62 29.84 -3.80
C LYS A 155 19.12 30.08 -3.59
N SER A 156 19.86 29.05 -3.18
CA SER A 156 21.31 29.08 -2.98
C SER A 156 22.12 28.67 -4.22
N GLY A 157 21.48 28.27 -5.33
CA GLY A 157 22.17 27.83 -6.54
C GLY A 157 22.77 26.42 -6.48
N MET A 158 22.36 25.62 -5.51
CA MET A 158 22.79 24.23 -5.30
C MET A 158 21.88 23.28 -6.11
N PHE A 159 21.94 23.40 -7.44
CA PHE A 159 20.95 22.78 -8.33
C PHE A 159 21.07 21.25 -8.38
N ASP A 160 22.29 20.70 -8.37
CA ASP A 160 22.51 19.26 -8.36
C ASP A 160 21.92 18.60 -7.10
N GLU A 161 22.09 19.23 -5.94
CA GLU A 161 21.48 18.76 -4.69
C GLU A 161 19.96 18.83 -4.73
N CYS A 162 19.38 19.89 -5.30
CA CYS A 162 17.93 19.97 -5.53
C CYS A 162 17.43 18.81 -6.41
N VAL A 163 18.16 18.50 -7.49
CA VAL A 163 17.82 17.39 -8.40
C VAL A 163 17.83 16.04 -7.68
N ASN A 164 18.85 15.80 -6.84
CA ASN A 164 18.97 14.57 -6.08
C ASN A 164 17.80 14.40 -5.09
N GLU A 165 17.50 15.44 -4.31
CA GLU A 165 16.39 15.43 -3.35
C GLU A 165 15.03 15.23 -4.05
N GLY A 166 14.79 15.94 -5.16
CA GLY A 166 13.56 15.79 -5.95
C GLY A 166 13.40 14.40 -6.55
N SER A 167 14.51 13.81 -7.02
CA SER A 167 14.51 12.45 -7.55
C SER A 167 14.19 11.42 -6.47
N GLU A 168 14.72 11.59 -5.25
CA GLU A 168 14.39 10.75 -4.11
C GLU A 168 12.89 10.84 -3.78
N VAL A 169 12.32 12.05 -3.69
CA VAL A 169 10.88 12.25 -3.42
C VAL A 169 10.02 11.51 -4.43
N LEU A 170 10.33 11.65 -5.72
CA LEU A 170 9.53 11.07 -6.79
C LEU A 170 9.61 9.54 -6.86
N THR A 171 10.55 8.89 -6.15
CA THR A 171 10.55 7.42 -6.01
C THR A 171 9.40 6.89 -5.15
N TYR A 172 8.91 7.68 -4.19
CA TYR A 172 7.86 7.25 -3.25
C TYR A 172 6.60 8.14 -3.28
N ASP A 173 6.66 9.31 -3.89
CA ASP A 173 5.51 10.17 -4.20
C ASP A 173 5.64 10.65 -5.66
N SER A 174 5.29 9.77 -6.59
CA SER A 174 5.40 10.00 -8.04
C SER A 174 4.43 11.03 -8.60
N SER A 175 3.56 11.61 -7.77
CA SER A 175 2.59 12.66 -8.14
C SER A 175 2.91 14.00 -7.47
N ASN A 176 4.09 14.14 -6.84
CA ASN A 176 4.41 15.33 -6.09
C ASN A 176 4.70 16.53 -7.01
N VAL A 177 3.72 17.44 -7.15
CA VAL A 177 3.81 18.64 -7.99
C VAL A 177 5.00 19.51 -7.59
N LYS A 178 5.21 19.74 -6.29
CA LYS A 178 6.31 20.60 -5.79
C LYS A 178 7.68 19.99 -6.12
N ALA A 179 7.84 18.67 -6.05
CA ALA A 179 9.08 18.00 -6.40
C ALA A 179 9.38 18.11 -7.90
N TYR A 180 8.40 17.85 -8.77
CA TYR A 180 8.55 18.04 -10.22
C TYR A 180 8.88 19.49 -10.56
N TYR A 181 8.12 20.45 -10.03
CA TYR A 181 8.35 21.88 -10.28
C TYR A 181 9.74 22.33 -9.86
N ARG A 182 10.16 22.01 -8.62
CA ARG A 182 11.46 22.43 -8.09
C ARG A 182 12.63 21.72 -8.78
N ARG A 183 12.49 20.43 -9.11
CA ARG A 183 13.51 19.70 -9.87
C ARG A 183 13.62 20.21 -11.32
N GLY A 184 12.49 20.52 -11.96
CA GLY A 184 12.44 21.12 -13.28
C GLY A 184 13.12 22.49 -13.33
N GLN A 185 12.88 23.34 -12.32
CA GLN A 185 13.62 24.60 -12.17
C GLN A 185 15.13 24.38 -12.00
N ALA A 186 15.55 23.39 -11.21
CA ALA A 186 16.97 23.10 -11.04
C ALA A 186 17.61 22.62 -12.35
N TYR A 187 16.93 21.76 -13.12
CA TYR A 187 17.40 21.33 -14.44
C TYR A 187 17.53 22.50 -15.41
N LYS A 188 16.57 23.44 -15.38
CA LYS A 188 16.61 24.66 -16.21
C LYS A 188 17.86 25.48 -15.92
N GLU A 189 18.18 25.70 -14.64
CA GLU A 189 19.37 26.46 -14.23
C GLU A 189 20.68 25.73 -14.55
N LEU A 190 20.65 24.38 -14.58
CA LEU A 190 21.77 23.54 -15.04
C LEU A 190 21.92 23.52 -16.58
N GLY A 191 20.98 24.12 -17.32
CA GLY A 191 20.95 24.08 -18.79
C GLY A 191 20.46 22.74 -19.37
N ASN A 192 19.97 21.82 -18.54
CA ASN A 192 19.34 20.59 -18.99
C ASN A 192 17.86 20.84 -19.34
N LEU A 193 17.66 21.62 -20.40
CA LEU A 193 16.35 22.16 -20.77
C LEU A 193 15.34 21.06 -21.13
N GLN A 194 15.77 19.96 -21.75
CA GLN A 194 14.87 18.84 -22.07
C GLN A 194 14.31 18.18 -20.79
N ALA A 195 15.16 17.93 -19.79
CA ALA A 195 14.71 17.38 -18.51
C ALA A 195 13.84 18.38 -17.75
N ALA A 196 14.17 19.66 -17.80
CA ALA A 196 13.38 20.73 -17.19
C ALA A 196 11.95 20.77 -17.75
N VAL A 197 11.80 20.79 -19.09
CA VAL A 197 10.49 20.76 -19.75
C VAL A 197 9.71 19.51 -19.38
N ALA A 198 10.35 18.34 -19.33
CA ALA A 198 9.68 17.10 -18.97
C ALA A 198 9.07 17.16 -17.55
N ASP A 199 9.86 17.62 -16.57
CA ASP A 199 9.40 17.76 -15.18
C ASP A 199 8.33 18.86 -15.04
N LEU A 200 8.52 20.02 -15.65
CA LEU A 200 7.57 21.14 -15.58
C LEU A 200 6.25 20.79 -16.27
N ARG A 201 6.29 20.08 -17.40
CA ARG A 201 5.09 19.56 -18.06
C ARG A 201 4.37 18.57 -17.14
N LYS A 202 5.11 17.71 -16.44
CA LYS A 202 4.49 16.77 -15.50
C LYS A 202 3.84 17.49 -14.31
N ALA A 203 4.48 18.53 -13.79
CA ALA A 203 3.90 19.38 -12.76
C ALA A 203 2.60 20.06 -13.24
N HIS A 204 2.60 20.60 -14.47
CA HIS A 204 1.44 21.24 -15.08
C HIS A 204 0.31 20.26 -15.41
N GLU A 205 0.61 19.03 -15.82
CA GLU A 205 -0.40 17.98 -16.02
C GLU A 205 -1.16 17.66 -14.73
N ILE A 206 -0.49 17.75 -13.58
CA ILE A 206 -1.09 17.43 -12.27
C ILE A 206 -1.81 18.65 -11.68
N SER A 207 -1.30 19.86 -11.90
CA SER A 207 -1.91 21.13 -11.46
C SER A 207 -1.99 22.11 -12.65
N PRO A 208 -2.98 21.94 -13.55
CA PRO A 208 -3.12 22.75 -14.76
C PRO A 208 -3.53 24.20 -14.47
N GLU A 209 -4.13 24.46 -13.31
CA GLU A 209 -4.55 25.79 -12.84
C GLU A 209 -3.42 26.65 -12.24
N ASP A 210 -2.25 26.06 -11.97
CA ASP A 210 -1.12 26.81 -11.43
C ASP A 210 -0.39 27.57 -12.55
N GLU A 211 -0.73 28.85 -12.68
CA GLU A 211 -0.15 29.75 -13.70
C GLU A 211 1.37 29.91 -13.51
N THR A 212 1.90 29.78 -12.30
CA THR A 212 3.36 29.88 -12.07
C THR A 212 4.10 28.74 -12.75
N ILE A 213 3.55 27.52 -12.70
CA ILE A 213 4.10 26.36 -13.41
C ILE A 213 3.97 26.57 -14.92
N ALA A 214 2.81 27.04 -15.39
CA ALA A 214 2.57 27.30 -16.81
C ALA A 214 3.53 28.36 -17.38
N GLU A 215 3.79 29.43 -16.63
CA GLU A 215 4.75 30.48 -17.00
C GLU A 215 6.18 29.92 -17.10
N VAL A 216 6.64 29.21 -16.07
CA VAL A 216 8.00 28.64 -16.05
C VAL A 216 8.16 27.61 -17.17
N LEU A 217 7.14 26.81 -17.47
CA LEU A 217 7.13 25.87 -18.59
C LEU A 217 7.26 26.60 -19.93
N ARG A 218 6.44 27.64 -20.18
CA ARG A 218 6.51 28.44 -21.42
C ARG A 218 7.88 29.09 -21.62
N ASP A 219 8.47 29.68 -20.57
CA ASP A 219 9.81 30.27 -20.64
C ASP A 219 10.88 29.20 -20.95
N THR A 220 10.76 28.02 -20.35
CA THR A 220 11.72 26.93 -20.56
C THR A 220 11.60 26.33 -21.95
N ASP A 221 10.38 26.15 -22.47
CA ASP A 221 10.13 25.72 -23.86
C ASP A 221 10.69 26.73 -24.87
N ALA A 222 10.50 28.03 -24.63
CA ALA A 222 11.05 29.08 -25.46
C ALA A 222 12.59 29.06 -25.49
N LYS A 223 13.23 28.91 -24.32
CA LYS A 223 14.69 28.76 -24.21
C LYS A 223 15.20 27.53 -24.95
N LEU A 224 14.51 26.39 -24.81
CA LEU A 224 14.86 25.15 -25.49
C LEU A 224 14.79 25.31 -27.02
N ALA A 225 13.77 26.02 -27.52
CA ALA A 225 13.63 26.31 -28.95
C ALA A 225 14.74 27.24 -29.47
N THR A 226 15.19 28.21 -28.69
CA THR A 226 16.28 29.13 -29.08
C THR A 226 17.67 28.48 -29.00
N GLU A 227 17.95 27.70 -27.96
CA GLU A 227 19.26 27.07 -27.76
C GLU A 227 19.46 25.83 -28.64
N GLY A 228 18.37 25.18 -29.07
CA GLY A 228 18.40 24.14 -30.10
C GLY A 228 18.81 24.63 -31.50
N GLY A 229 18.95 25.95 -31.69
CA GLY A 229 19.24 26.60 -32.99
C GLY A 229 20.58 27.34 -33.11
N GLY A 230 21.35 27.56 -32.04
CA GLY A 230 22.59 28.35 -32.13
C GLY A 230 23.30 28.63 -30.81
N THR A 231 24.63 28.68 -30.86
CA THR A 231 25.61 28.72 -29.76
C THR A 231 25.64 30.01 -28.89
N ASN A 232 25.83 29.84 -27.57
CA ASN A 232 26.50 30.69 -26.54
C ASN A 232 25.84 31.99 -25.93
N LEU A 233 25.49 31.88 -24.62
CA LEU A 233 25.55 32.81 -23.43
C LEU A 233 24.81 34.19 -23.42
N PRO A 234 24.48 34.83 -22.24
CA PRO A 234 24.68 34.40 -20.84
C PRO A 234 23.49 34.46 -19.85
N LYS A 235 23.75 33.85 -18.69
CA LYS A 235 22.93 33.63 -17.48
C LYS A 235 22.12 34.85 -17.02
N GLY A 236 20.80 34.77 -17.16
CA GLY A 236 19.84 35.64 -16.47
C GLY A 236 19.29 34.95 -15.23
N ARG A 237 19.56 35.53 -14.05
CA ARG A 237 19.03 35.07 -12.74
C ARG A 237 17.50 35.13 -12.78
N VAL A 238 16.84 33.97 -12.77
CA VAL A 238 15.38 33.89 -12.60
C VAL A 238 15.06 34.07 -11.11
N VAL A 239 14.13 34.98 -10.82
CA VAL A 239 13.59 35.18 -9.47
C VAL A 239 12.66 34.01 -9.18
N ILE A 240 13.09 33.10 -8.30
CA ILE A 240 12.22 32.00 -7.84
C ILE A 240 11.06 32.63 -7.07
N GLU A 241 9.87 32.70 -7.65
CA GLU A 241 8.68 33.15 -6.92
C GLU A 241 8.23 32.11 -5.90
N GLU A 242 7.72 32.63 -4.78
CA GLU A 242 7.41 31.93 -3.55
C GLU A 242 6.01 31.30 -3.64
N ILE A 243 5.92 29.97 -3.56
CA ILE A 243 4.66 29.31 -3.19
C ILE A 243 4.59 29.39 -1.66
N VAL A 244 3.87 30.38 -1.15
CA VAL A 244 3.60 30.56 0.27
C VAL A 244 2.85 29.32 0.79
N GLU A 245 3.32 28.74 1.90
CA GLU A 245 2.62 27.65 2.57
C GLU A 245 1.34 28.19 3.24
N GLU A 246 0.16 27.76 2.79
CA GLU A 246 -1.02 27.75 3.66
C GLU A 246 -0.91 26.57 4.62
N ASP A 247 -0.58 26.86 5.87
CA ASP A 247 -0.46 25.90 6.96
C ASP A 247 -1.86 25.41 7.37
N SER A 248 -2.22 24.17 7.03
CA SER A 248 -3.49 23.55 7.46
C SER A 248 -3.47 23.08 8.92
N SER A 249 -2.70 23.75 9.79
CA SER A 249 -2.47 23.34 11.18
C SER A 249 -3.40 24.00 12.22
N GLU A 250 -4.30 24.90 11.84
CA GLU A 250 -5.26 25.50 12.77
C GLU A 250 -6.57 24.69 12.92
N LEU A 251 -6.45 23.49 13.49
CA LEU A 251 -7.57 22.88 14.21
C LEU A 251 -7.00 22.29 15.48
N LEU A 252 -6.87 23.13 16.52
CA LEU A 252 -7.02 22.81 17.95
C LEU A 252 -6.44 23.94 18.81
N SER A 253 -7.19 25.03 18.98
CA SER A 253 -7.31 25.75 20.26
C SER A 253 -8.05 27.07 20.10
N THR A 254 -9.34 27.13 20.45
CA THR A 254 -9.83 28.07 21.50
C THR A 254 -11.28 27.73 21.86
N GLN A 255 -11.47 27.11 23.03
CA GLN A 255 -12.68 27.35 23.78
C GLN A 255 -12.58 28.77 24.37
N ARG A 256 -13.45 29.68 23.92
CA ARG A 256 -13.87 30.81 24.73
C ARG A 256 -15.32 31.16 24.41
N SER A 257 -16.20 30.71 25.28
CA SER A 257 -17.63 31.00 25.27
C SER A 257 -17.85 32.48 25.61
N SER A 258 -18.55 33.21 24.74
CA SER A 258 -19.25 34.44 25.08
C SER A 258 -20.59 34.45 24.35
N SER A 259 -21.60 34.12 25.13
CA SER A 259 -23.03 34.48 25.06
C SER A 259 -23.51 35.30 23.85
N THR A 260 -24.48 34.76 23.12
CA THR A 260 -25.78 35.42 22.90
C THR A 260 -26.79 34.44 22.31
N GLU A 261 -27.94 34.34 22.96
CA GLU A 261 -29.15 33.62 22.51
C GLU A 261 -29.71 34.24 21.23
N TYR A 262 -30.38 33.44 20.37
CA TYR A 262 -31.76 33.68 19.93
C TYR A 262 -32.31 32.47 19.13
N THR A 263 -33.29 31.80 19.75
CA THR A 263 -34.56 31.23 19.26
C THR A 263 -34.68 30.49 17.91
N VAL A 264 -34.81 29.17 18.04
CA VAL A 264 -35.86 28.24 17.53
C VAL A 264 -36.70 28.67 16.31
N SER A 265 -36.68 27.82 15.28
CA SER A 265 -37.88 27.40 14.53
C SER A 265 -37.64 26.03 13.85
N GLN A 266 -38.41 25.04 14.26
CA GLN A 266 -38.67 23.76 13.56
C GLN A 266 -39.72 24.03 12.45
N PRO A 267 -39.90 23.17 11.41
CA PRO A 267 -40.54 21.88 11.68
C PRO A 267 -40.29 20.69 10.73
N HIS A 268 -40.72 19.54 11.27
CA HIS A 268 -41.44 18.42 10.66
C HIS A 268 -40.70 17.17 10.15
N GLU A 269 -40.99 16.09 10.89
CA GLU A 269 -40.86 14.67 10.62
C GLU A 269 -41.66 14.20 9.39
N GLY A 270 -41.15 13.16 8.74
CA GLY A 270 -41.87 12.30 7.81
C GLY A 270 -41.20 10.93 7.74
N ALA A 271 -41.85 9.94 8.34
CA ALA A 271 -41.36 8.58 8.57
C ALA A 271 -41.44 7.65 7.35
N GLY A 272 -40.55 6.65 7.34
CA GLY A 272 -40.82 5.27 6.89
C GLY A 272 -40.71 4.95 5.40
N ASN A 273 -39.71 4.15 5.01
CA ASN A 273 -39.83 2.68 4.92
C ASN A 273 -38.67 2.11 4.07
N SER A 274 -37.78 1.32 4.68
CA SER A 274 -36.73 0.57 3.99
C SER A 274 -37.31 -0.71 3.39
N ARG A 275 -37.44 -0.76 2.06
CA ARG A 275 -37.71 -1.99 1.32
C ARG A 275 -36.39 -2.72 1.07
N GLN A 276 -36.28 -3.92 1.63
CA GLN A 276 -35.40 -4.98 1.16
C GLN A 276 -35.57 -5.18 -0.35
N SER A 277 -34.47 -5.25 -1.08
CA SER A 277 -34.43 -5.89 -2.39
C SER A 277 -33.27 -6.87 -2.40
N ASP A 278 -33.64 -8.14 -2.59
CA ASP A 278 -32.78 -9.25 -2.92
C ASP A 278 -31.93 -8.94 -4.16
N SER A 279 -30.63 -9.20 -4.06
CA SER A 279 -29.75 -9.34 -5.22
C SER A 279 -28.57 -10.26 -4.87
N SER A 280 -28.90 -11.49 -4.49
CA SER A 280 -27.97 -12.61 -4.38
C SER A 280 -27.73 -13.26 -5.75
N GLU A 281 -27.16 -12.54 -6.70
CA GLU A 281 -26.62 -13.14 -7.94
C GLU A 281 -25.75 -12.12 -8.70
N SER A 282 -24.43 -12.10 -8.45
CA SER A 282 -23.39 -11.75 -9.46
C SER A 282 -21.95 -11.65 -8.92
N LEU A 283 -21.67 -11.91 -7.65
CA LEU A 283 -20.30 -11.79 -7.11
C LEU A 283 -19.31 -12.88 -7.58
N MET A 284 -19.74 -13.86 -8.40
CA MET A 284 -18.89 -14.98 -8.82
C MET A 284 -18.08 -14.75 -10.11
N ASN A 285 -18.14 -13.56 -10.73
CA ASN A 285 -17.49 -13.29 -12.02
C ASN A 285 -16.65 -11.99 -12.06
N ASP A 286 -16.23 -11.46 -10.90
CA ASP A 286 -15.36 -10.29 -10.87
C ASP A 286 -13.89 -10.69 -11.15
N PRO A 287 -13.20 -10.09 -12.15
CA PRO A 287 -11.80 -10.39 -12.48
C PRO A 287 -10.84 -10.33 -11.27
N ALA A 288 -11.14 -9.47 -10.29
CA ALA A 288 -10.34 -9.34 -9.07
C ALA A 288 -10.48 -10.56 -8.13
N THR A 289 -11.67 -11.17 -8.08
CA THR A 289 -11.92 -12.38 -7.28
C THR A 289 -11.35 -13.64 -7.93
N ILE A 290 -11.37 -13.71 -9.26
CA ILE A 290 -10.78 -14.82 -10.05
C ILE A 290 -9.26 -14.84 -9.88
N SER A 291 -8.60 -13.67 -9.96
CA SER A 291 -7.17 -13.49 -9.70
C SER A 291 -6.76 -13.94 -8.29
N MET A 292 -7.55 -13.57 -7.28
CA MET A 292 -7.29 -13.94 -5.89
C MET A 292 -7.46 -15.45 -5.66
N GLN A 293 -8.50 -16.06 -6.23
CA GLN A 293 -8.76 -17.48 -6.12
C GLN A 293 -7.70 -18.32 -6.84
N GLU A 294 -7.23 -17.86 -8.00
CA GLU A 294 -6.18 -18.52 -8.78
C GLU A 294 -4.79 -18.41 -8.12
N THR A 295 -4.49 -17.26 -7.50
CA THR A 295 -3.26 -17.06 -6.72
C THR A 295 -3.22 -17.95 -5.48
N MET A 296 -4.32 -18.00 -4.72
CA MET A 296 -4.44 -18.88 -3.56
C MET A 296 -4.38 -20.36 -3.97
N ARG A 297 -4.99 -20.72 -5.11
CA ARG A 297 -4.91 -22.07 -5.69
C ARG A 297 -3.49 -22.47 -6.09
N ASN A 298 -2.75 -21.57 -6.73
CA ASN A 298 -1.38 -21.84 -7.16
C ASN A 298 -0.43 -21.98 -5.97
N SER A 299 -0.61 -21.17 -4.94
CA SER A 299 0.10 -21.28 -3.65
C SER A 299 -0.20 -22.60 -2.93
N MET A 300 -1.44 -23.09 -3.00
CA MET A 300 -1.85 -24.38 -2.45
C MET A 300 -1.41 -25.58 -3.29
N LYS A 301 -0.59 -25.42 -4.35
CA LYS A 301 0.05 -26.55 -5.04
C LYS A 301 1.33 -27.01 -4.34
N ASP A 302 1.93 -26.16 -3.53
CA ASP A 302 3.14 -26.48 -2.75
C ASP A 302 2.78 -27.36 -1.53
N PRO A 303 3.37 -28.56 -1.38
CA PRO A 303 3.16 -29.44 -0.23
C PRO A 303 3.42 -28.77 1.13
N ALA A 304 4.42 -27.89 1.24
CA ALA A 304 4.76 -27.21 2.49
C ALA A 304 3.71 -26.16 2.86
N MET A 305 3.21 -25.41 1.87
CA MET A 305 2.14 -24.43 2.06
C MET A 305 0.82 -25.11 2.46
N ARG A 306 0.53 -26.30 1.93
CA ARG A 306 -0.64 -27.11 2.35
C ARG A 306 -0.55 -27.53 3.81
N GLN A 307 0.62 -27.98 4.25
CA GLN A 307 0.84 -28.38 5.64
C GLN A 307 0.71 -27.18 6.59
N MET A 308 1.25 -26.02 6.20
CA MET A 308 1.09 -24.77 6.96
C MET A 308 -0.38 -24.32 7.02
N PHE A 309 -1.12 -24.42 5.92
CA PHE A 309 -2.55 -24.09 5.91
C PHE A 309 -3.36 -25.07 6.79
N ALA A 310 -3.05 -26.36 6.74
CA ALA A 310 -3.69 -27.38 7.56
C ALA A 310 -3.43 -27.18 9.07
N SER A 311 -2.19 -26.84 9.44
CA SER A 311 -1.85 -26.57 10.85
C SER A 311 -2.51 -25.29 11.36
N MET A 312 -2.56 -24.25 10.53
CA MET A 312 -3.27 -23.00 10.84
C MET A 312 -4.77 -23.25 11.07
N MET A 313 -5.42 -24.01 10.19
CA MET A 313 -6.85 -24.34 10.31
C MET A 313 -7.14 -25.22 11.54
N LYS A 314 -6.25 -26.14 11.89
CA LYS A 314 -6.41 -27.03 13.06
C LYS A 314 -6.41 -26.25 14.39
N ASN A 315 -5.64 -25.16 14.45
CA ASN A 315 -5.46 -24.35 15.66
C ASN A 315 -6.27 -23.04 15.66
N MET A 316 -7.07 -22.80 14.62
CA MET A 316 -7.90 -21.60 14.51
C MET A 316 -9.11 -21.69 15.44
N SER A 317 -9.40 -20.60 16.17
CA SER A 317 -10.56 -20.55 17.06
C SER A 317 -11.88 -20.42 16.27
N PRO A 318 -13.01 -20.87 16.83
CA PRO A 318 -14.32 -20.76 16.18
C PRO A 318 -14.70 -19.32 15.85
N ASP A 319 -14.31 -18.36 16.70
CA ASP A 319 -14.59 -16.94 16.50
C ASP A 319 -13.85 -16.36 15.29
N VAL A 320 -12.57 -16.75 15.13
CA VAL A 320 -11.76 -16.34 13.97
C VAL A 320 -12.28 -16.99 12.69
N MET A 321 -12.67 -18.26 12.76
CA MET A 321 -13.23 -18.99 11.62
C MET A 321 -14.58 -18.41 11.17
N ALA A 322 -15.47 -18.08 12.11
CA ALA A 322 -16.76 -17.46 11.81
C ALA A 322 -16.59 -16.08 11.15
N ASN A 323 -15.71 -15.23 11.72
CA ASN A 323 -15.42 -13.90 11.17
C ASN A 323 -14.78 -13.97 9.78
N MET A 324 -13.88 -14.95 9.56
CA MET A 324 -13.26 -15.16 8.26
C MET A 324 -14.26 -15.70 7.24
N SER A 325 -15.14 -16.63 7.64
CA SER A 325 -16.19 -17.14 6.75
C SER A 325 -17.10 -16.02 6.24
N GLU A 326 -17.43 -15.06 7.10
CA GLU A 326 -18.28 -13.92 6.76
C GLU A 326 -17.62 -13.01 5.72
N GLN A 327 -16.29 -12.83 5.80
CA GLN A 327 -15.52 -12.10 4.78
C GLN A 327 -15.50 -12.80 3.41
N PHE A 328 -15.60 -14.13 3.39
CA PHE A 328 -15.72 -14.92 2.16
C PHE A 328 -17.17 -15.16 1.73
N GLY A 329 -18.13 -14.45 2.34
CA GLY A 329 -19.55 -14.52 2.00
C GLY A 329 -20.27 -15.77 2.52
N MET A 330 -19.64 -16.57 3.38
CA MET A 330 -20.27 -17.70 4.07
C MET A 330 -20.59 -17.29 5.51
N LYS A 331 -21.87 -17.25 5.90
CA LYS A 331 -22.23 -16.99 7.30
C LYS A 331 -22.20 -18.30 8.09
N LEU A 332 -21.03 -18.74 8.57
CA LEU A 332 -20.99 -19.80 9.57
C LEU A 332 -21.37 -19.21 10.93
N SER A 333 -22.37 -19.81 11.58
CA SER A 333 -22.64 -19.50 12.98
C SER A 333 -21.45 -19.93 13.84
N LYS A 334 -21.29 -19.35 15.03
CA LYS A 334 -20.23 -19.75 15.96
C LYS A 334 -20.30 -21.24 16.33
N GLU A 335 -21.50 -21.78 16.38
CA GLU A 335 -21.74 -23.20 16.68
C GLU A 335 -21.31 -24.09 15.50
N ASP A 336 -21.59 -23.67 14.27
CA ASP A 336 -21.17 -24.38 13.05
C ASP A 336 -19.67 -24.28 12.81
N ALA A 337 -19.06 -23.14 13.13
CA ALA A 337 -17.61 -22.96 13.10
C ALA A 337 -16.91 -23.86 14.14
N ALA A 338 -17.49 -24.02 15.34
CA ALA A 338 -16.97 -24.93 16.35
C ALA A 338 -17.09 -26.41 15.92
N LYS A 339 -18.23 -26.79 15.32
CA LYS A 339 -18.41 -28.14 14.74
C LYS A 339 -17.48 -28.38 13.56
N ALA A 340 -17.25 -27.38 12.71
CA ALA A 340 -16.31 -27.45 11.60
C ALA A 340 -14.86 -27.60 12.10
N GLN A 341 -14.46 -26.85 13.12
CA GLN A 341 -13.14 -27.01 13.77
C GLN A 341 -12.99 -28.41 14.38
N GLN A 342 -14.03 -28.94 15.02
CA GLN A 342 -14.02 -30.28 15.61
C GLN A 342 -13.98 -31.40 14.55
N ALA A 343 -14.67 -31.22 13.43
CA ALA A 343 -14.58 -32.13 12.29
C ALA A 343 -13.19 -32.07 11.64
N MET A 344 -12.61 -30.87 11.49
CA MET A 344 -11.27 -30.64 10.94
C MET A 344 -10.16 -31.21 11.84
N SER A 345 -10.32 -31.17 13.16
CA SER A 345 -9.34 -31.74 14.11
C SER A 345 -9.35 -33.27 14.13
N SER A 346 -10.43 -33.89 13.66
CA SER A 346 -10.57 -35.34 13.49
C SER A 346 -10.03 -35.87 12.15
N LEU A 347 -9.71 -34.99 11.19
CA LEU A 347 -9.15 -35.37 9.90
C LEU A 347 -7.61 -35.44 9.98
N SER A 348 -7.03 -36.53 9.49
CA SER A 348 -5.58 -36.65 9.38
C SER A 348 -5.04 -35.75 8.27
N PRO A 349 -3.76 -35.31 8.34
CA PRO A 349 -3.12 -34.56 7.25
C PRO A 349 -3.18 -35.30 5.89
N GLU A 350 -3.13 -36.63 5.92
CA GLU A 350 -3.23 -37.47 4.73
C GLU A 350 -4.65 -37.49 4.13
N ASP A 351 -5.67 -37.45 4.98
CA ASP A 351 -7.07 -37.41 4.55
C ASP A 351 -7.43 -36.05 3.93
N LEU A 352 -6.87 -34.96 4.49
CA LEU A 352 -7.03 -33.61 3.94
C LEU A 352 -6.36 -33.48 2.57
N ASP A 353 -5.15 -34.02 2.39
CA ASP A 353 -4.44 -34.02 1.10
C ASP A 353 -5.17 -34.89 0.05
N ARG A 354 -5.74 -36.03 0.46
CA ARG A 354 -6.56 -36.88 -0.40
C ARG A 354 -7.84 -36.18 -0.84
N MET A 355 -8.50 -35.46 0.07
CA MET A 355 -9.70 -34.68 -0.21
C MET A 355 -9.41 -33.52 -1.18
N MET A 356 -8.31 -32.79 -0.98
CA MET A 356 -7.91 -31.70 -1.90
C MET A 356 -7.56 -32.22 -3.30
N LYS A 357 -6.85 -33.36 -3.41
CA LYS A 357 -6.57 -34.01 -4.71
C LYS A 357 -7.85 -34.43 -5.42
N TRP A 358 -8.86 -34.86 -4.67
CA TRP A 358 -10.16 -35.24 -5.22
C TRP A 358 -10.96 -34.02 -5.70
N MET A 359 -10.97 -32.93 -4.93
CA MET A 359 -11.54 -31.64 -5.34
C MET A 359 -10.91 -31.09 -6.62
N ASP A 360 -9.59 -31.19 -6.77
CA ASP A 360 -8.87 -30.73 -7.97
C ASP A 360 -9.30 -31.53 -9.21
N ARG A 361 -9.44 -32.86 -9.08
CA ARG A 361 -9.95 -33.74 -10.16
C ARG A 361 -11.42 -33.49 -10.49
N ALA A 362 -12.26 -33.26 -9.48
CA ALA A 362 -13.68 -32.97 -9.69
C ALA A 362 -13.88 -31.65 -10.43
N GLN A 363 -13.13 -30.60 -10.08
CA GLN A 363 -13.20 -29.31 -10.77
C GLN A 363 -12.63 -29.35 -12.19
N GLN A 364 -11.53 -30.08 -12.44
CA GLN A 364 -11.03 -30.30 -13.80
C GLN A 364 -12.08 -31.00 -14.68
N GLY A 365 -12.83 -31.96 -14.13
CA GLY A 365 -13.96 -32.59 -14.83
C GLY A 365 -15.07 -31.61 -15.19
N VAL A 366 -15.41 -30.70 -14.27
CA VAL A 366 -16.43 -29.65 -14.48
C VAL A 366 -15.94 -28.60 -15.49
N GLU A 367 -14.67 -28.22 -15.48
CA GLU A 367 -14.09 -27.29 -16.46
C GLU A 367 -14.02 -27.89 -17.86
N VAL A 368 -13.66 -29.17 -17.99
CA VAL A 368 -13.70 -29.89 -19.28
C VAL A 368 -15.13 -29.93 -19.80
N ALA A 369 -16.12 -30.25 -18.96
CA ALA A 369 -17.53 -30.25 -19.37
C ALA A 369 -18.02 -28.84 -19.76
N LYS A 370 -17.61 -27.79 -19.05
CA LYS A 370 -17.97 -26.38 -19.31
C LYS A 370 -17.29 -25.87 -20.59
N LYS A 371 -16.03 -26.25 -20.84
CA LYS A 371 -15.28 -25.93 -22.05
C LYS A 371 -15.84 -26.65 -23.28
N THR A 372 -16.26 -27.91 -23.14
CA THR A 372 -16.98 -28.65 -24.19
C THR A 372 -18.35 -28.06 -24.48
N LYS A 373 -19.10 -27.66 -23.45
CA LYS A 373 -20.40 -26.96 -23.59
C LYS A 373 -20.24 -25.61 -24.30
N ASN A 374 -19.24 -24.81 -23.93
CA ASN A 374 -18.96 -23.52 -24.58
C ASN A 374 -18.38 -23.67 -26.00
N TRP A 375 -17.59 -24.73 -26.26
CA TRP A 375 -17.11 -25.07 -27.61
C TRP A 375 -18.26 -25.48 -28.54
N LEU A 376 -19.26 -26.23 -28.03
CA LEU A 376 -20.48 -26.55 -28.77
C LEU A 376 -21.33 -25.30 -29.04
N LEU A 377 -21.59 -24.47 -28.01
CA LEU A 377 -22.48 -23.32 -28.08
C LEU A 377 -21.90 -22.11 -28.84
N GLY A 378 -20.56 -21.99 -28.93
CA GLY A 378 -19.87 -20.88 -29.60
C GLY A 378 -19.85 -20.96 -31.13
N ARG A 379 -20.15 -22.11 -31.72
CA ARG A 379 -20.23 -22.30 -33.19
C ARG A 379 -21.64 -22.69 -33.59
N LYS A 380 -22.59 -21.74 -33.53
CA LYS A 380 -23.97 -21.93 -33.99
C LYS A 380 -24.05 -22.54 -35.41
N GLY A 381 -23.11 -22.21 -36.30
CA GLY A 381 -23.01 -22.79 -37.64
C GLY A 381 -22.57 -24.26 -37.71
N LEU A 382 -21.78 -24.77 -36.74
CA LEU A 382 -21.32 -26.16 -36.73
C LEU A 382 -22.44 -27.11 -36.27
N ILE A 383 -23.20 -26.73 -35.24
CA ILE A 383 -24.38 -27.49 -34.80
C ILE A 383 -25.41 -27.54 -35.93
N LEU A 384 -25.64 -26.42 -36.62
CA LEU A 384 -26.55 -26.36 -37.77
C LEU A 384 -26.06 -27.23 -38.93
N ALA A 385 -24.74 -27.28 -39.19
CA ALA A 385 -24.15 -28.17 -40.19
C ALA A 385 -24.27 -29.66 -39.82
N ILE A 386 -24.11 -30.03 -38.55
CA ILE A 386 -24.28 -31.41 -38.06
C ILE A 386 -25.76 -31.81 -38.15
N VAL A 387 -26.69 -30.93 -37.75
CA VAL A 387 -28.14 -31.16 -37.89
C VAL A 387 -28.54 -31.27 -39.36
N MET A 388 -28.00 -30.43 -40.24
CA MET A 388 -28.22 -30.52 -41.69
C MET A 388 -27.66 -31.81 -42.30
N LEU A 389 -26.48 -32.29 -41.86
CA LEU A 389 -25.91 -33.57 -42.30
C LEU A 389 -26.76 -34.76 -41.85
N ILE A 390 -27.27 -34.73 -40.62
CA ILE A 390 -28.18 -35.76 -40.10
C ILE A 390 -29.51 -35.74 -40.88
N LEU A 391 -30.08 -34.56 -41.14
CA LEU A 391 -31.27 -34.39 -41.97
C LEU A 391 -31.05 -34.89 -43.40
N ALA A 392 -29.93 -34.54 -44.03
CA ALA A 392 -29.57 -35.01 -45.37
C ALA A 392 -29.43 -36.54 -45.42
N PHE A 393 -28.81 -37.14 -44.41
CA PHE A 393 -28.68 -38.60 -44.30
C PHE A 393 -30.04 -39.30 -44.09
N ILE A 394 -30.94 -38.71 -43.30
CA ILE A 394 -32.30 -39.23 -43.09
C ILE A 394 -33.13 -39.10 -44.38
N LEU A 395 -33.07 -37.97 -45.08
CA LEU A 395 -33.76 -37.76 -46.35
C LEU A 395 -33.27 -38.72 -47.44
N GLN A 396 -31.96 -38.94 -47.53
CA GLN A 396 -31.35 -39.91 -48.44
C GLN A 396 -31.79 -41.36 -48.15
N ARG A 397 -32.04 -41.70 -46.88
CA ARG A 397 -32.58 -43.01 -46.47
C ARG A 397 -34.08 -43.15 -46.71
N LEU A 398 -34.82 -42.04 -46.75
CA LEU A 398 -36.26 -42.01 -47.00
C LEU A 398 -36.61 -41.85 -48.49
N GLY A 399 -35.61 -41.70 -49.37
CA GLY A 399 -35.79 -41.68 -50.83
C GLY A 399 -36.26 -40.33 -51.40
N PHE A 400 -36.03 -39.23 -50.68
CA PHE A 400 -36.28 -37.86 -51.15
C PHE A 400 -35.07 -37.25 -51.86
#